data_AF-A0A953RTP6-F1
#
_entry.id   AF-A0A953RTP6-F1
#
_cell.length_a   1.000
_cell.length_b   1.000
_cell.length_c   1.000
_cell.angle_alpha   90.00
_cell.angle_beta   90.00
_cell.angle_gamma   90.00
#
_symmetry.space_group_name_H-M   'P 1'
#
loop_
_entity.id
_entity.type
_entity.pdbx_description
1 polymer ?
#
loop_
_entity_poly.entity_id
_entity_poly.type
_entity_poly.pdbx_seq_one_letter_code
_entity_poly.pdbx_strand_id
1 'polypeptide(L)'
;MDLNTITVADFKAQFYRDFPYLPVYDPAALYNTGDIVYYAPTLLFYQCQVDGVTGVTPGSDATKWIKYLTTLDNYVQDQDITNAFTEAQVLFNQALLGTDATIRLAYLYLTAHFLCNDMRAAAAGISSSGSFPVQSRTVGSVSEAYQIPDAYKNNPNYAFYITSAYGMKYLQMILPNLIGNMQAVFADANP
;
A
#
# COMPACT_ATOMS: atom_id res chain seq x y z
N MET A 1 9.54 3.35 -18.80
CA MET A 1 9.30 4.40 -17.78
C MET A 1 10.52 4.60 -16.89
N ASP A 2 10.71 5.81 -16.34
CA ASP A 2 11.59 6.02 -15.18
C ASP A 2 10.76 5.93 -13.89
N LEU A 3 11.08 4.98 -13.01
CA LEU A 3 10.34 4.75 -11.76
C LEU A 3 10.47 5.92 -10.77
N ASN A 4 11.54 6.71 -10.85
CA ASN A 4 11.74 7.86 -9.96
C ASN A 4 10.76 9.01 -10.25
N THR A 5 10.00 8.92 -11.35
CA THR A 5 8.92 9.86 -11.66
C THR A 5 7.63 9.57 -10.92
N ILE A 6 7.49 8.38 -10.30
CA ILE A 6 6.33 7.99 -9.50
C ILE A 6 6.54 8.54 -8.08
N THR A 7 5.57 9.33 -7.62
CA THR A 7 5.65 10.07 -6.36
C THR A 7 4.76 9.48 -5.27
N VAL A 8 4.98 9.93 -4.02
CA VAL A 8 4.08 9.62 -2.89
C VAL A 8 2.65 10.11 -3.17
N ALA A 9 2.49 11.23 -3.88
CA ALA A 9 1.18 11.72 -4.28
C ALA A 9 0.47 10.76 -5.24
N ASP A 10 1.19 10.16 -6.20
CA ASP A 10 0.64 9.14 -7.10
C ASP A 10 0.16 7.90 -6.33
N PHE A 11 0.95 7.47 -5.32
CA PHE A 11 0.57 6.37 -4.44
C PHE A 11 -0.72 6.66 -3.67
N LYS A 12 -0.76 7.82 -2.99
CA LYS A 12 -1.94 8.25 -2.22
C LYS A 12 -3.17 8.41 -3.10
N ALA A 13 -3.01 8.90 -4.34
CA ALA A 13 -4.11 9.00 -5.30
C ALA A 13 -4.64 7.63 -5.72
N GLN A 14 -3.74 6.66 -6.00
CA GLN A 14 -4.12 5.31 -6.38
C GLN A 14 -4.80 4.52 -5.25
N PHE A 15 -4.35 4.72 -4.02
CA PHE A 15 -4.79 3.98 -2.82
C PHE A 15 -5.47 4.88 -1.79
N TYR A 16 -6.28 5.82 -2.25
CA TYR A 16 -6.84 6.89 -1.40
C TYR A 16 -7.71 6.41 -0.22
N ARG A 17 -8.33 5.22 -0.31
CA ARG A 17 -9.17 4.63 0.77
C ARG A 17 -8.49 3.51 1.54
N ASP A 18 -7.40 3.00 1.01
CA ASP A 18 -6.87 1.70 1.39
C ASP A 18 -6.01 1.79 2.65
N PHE A 19 -5.40 2.96 2.90
CA PHE A 19 -4.51 3.20 4.02
C PHE A 19 -5.00 4.40 4.86
N PRO A 20 -4.81 4.36 6.18
CA PRO A 20 -5.07 5.50 7.05
C PRO A 20 -3.93 6.51 6.93
N TYR A 21 -3.91 7.33 5.88
CA TYR A 21 -2.90 8.38 5.75
C TYR A 21 -3.05 9.45 6.83
N LEU A 22 -1.92 10.04 7.23
CA LEU A 22 -1.92 11.15 8.19
C LEU A 22 -2.74 12.34 7.65
N PRO A 23 -3.84 12.76 8.32
CA PRO A 23 -4.69 13.85 7.84
C PRO A 23 -4.06 15.20 8.17
N VAL A 24 -3.05 15.61 7.40
CA VAL A 24 -2.38 16.91 7.62
C VAL A 24 -3.35 18.07 7.35
N TYR A 25 -3.35 19.07 8.22
CA TYR A 25 -4.14 20.28 8.04
C TYR A 25 -3.76 21.03 6.75
N ASP A 26 -4.76 21.37 5.97
CA ASP A 26 -4.69 22.19 4.76
C ASP A 26 -5.61 23.41 4.93
N PRO A 27 -5.07 24.65 4.92
CA PRO A 27 -5.88 25.85 5.08
C PRO A 27 -6.90 26.07 3.95
N ALA A 28 -6.71 25.46 2.77
CA ALA A 28 -7.63 25.54 1.65
C ALA A 28 -8.80 24.54 1.74
N ALA A 29 -8.71 23.54 2.62
CA ALA A 29 -9.73 22.51 2.76
C ALA A 29 -10.95 23.00 3.56
N LEU A 30 -12.10 22.39 3.27
CA LEU A 30 -13.33 22.53 4.05
C LEU A 30 -13.40 21.40 5.08
N TYR A 31 -13.53 21.77 6.35
CA TYR A 31 -13.68 20.83 7.46
C TYR A 31 -15.08 20.91 8.05
N ASN A 32 -15.62 19.75 8.40
CA ASN A 32 -16.91 19.59 9.04
C ASN A 32 -16.75 19.02 10.44
N THR A 33 -17.83 19.08 11.21
CA THR A 33 -17.87 18.56 12.58
C THR A 33 -17.43 17.10 12.60
N GLY A 34 -16.45 16.79 13.45
CA GLY A 34 -15.89 15.45 13.61
C GLY A 34 -14.61 15.19 12.82
N ASP A 35 -14.28 16.02 11.82
CA ASP A 35 -13.04 15.88 11.05
C ASP A 35 -11.82 16.04 11.95
N ILE A 36 -10.83 15.14 11.81
CA ILE A 36 -9.59 15.14 12.58
C ILE A 36 -8.45 15.56 11.66
N VAL A 37 -7.63 16.50 12.13
CA VAL A 37 -6.44 16.97 11.42
C VAL A 37 -5.20 16.98 12.31
N TYR A 38 -4.06 16.71 11.71
CA TYR A 38 -2.74 16.88 12.30
C TYR A 38 -2.18 18.26 11.95
N TYR A 39 -1.79 19.04 12.96
CA TYR A 39 -1.22 20.37 12.76
C TYR A 39 0.28 20.38 13.07
N ALA A 40 1.07 20.28 12.00
CA ALA A 40 2.52 20.11 12.04
C ALA A 40 3.28 21.14 12.92
N PRO A 41 2.92 22.44 12.95
CA PRO A 41 3.63 23.40 13.81
C PRO A 41 3.50 23.11 15.31
N THR A 42 2.42 22.46 15.74
CA THR A 42 2.20 22.11 17.16
C THR A 42 2.43 20.64 17.47
N LEU A 43 2.60 19.80 16.44
CA LEU A 43 2.71 18.34 16.57
C LEU A 43 1.51 17.71 17.31
N LEU A 44 0.31 18.29 17.16
CA LEU A 44 -0.92 17.86 17.83
C LEU A 44 -2.04 17.60 16.84
N PHE A 45 -2.97 16.76 17.25
CA PHE A 45 -4.22 16.51 16.53
C PHE A 45 -5.34 17.38 17.07
N TYR A 46 -6.20 17.83 16.15
CA TYR A 46 -7.38 18.62 16.47
C TYR A 46 -8.61 18.03 15.78
N GLN A 47 -9.74 18.09 16.46
CA GLN A 47 -11.04 17.72 15.91
C GLN A 47 -11.87 18.97 15.68
N CYS A 48 -12.44 19.08 14.48
CA CYS A 48 -13.33 20.16 14.11
C CYS A 48 -14.68 20.01 14.84
N GLN A 49 -15.20 21.12 15.39
CA GLN A 49 -16.42 21.14 16.20
C GLN A 49 -17.64 21.73 15.48
N VAL A 50 -17.43 22.39 14.34
CA VAL A 50 -18.49 23.06 13.59
C VAL A 50 -18.35 22.77 12.10
N ASP A 51 -19.45 22.81 11.38
CA ASP A 51 -19.46 22.59 9.93
C ASP A 51 -18.96 23.80 9.16
N GLY A 52 -18.30 23.55 8.02
CA GLY A 52 -17.88 24.59 7.09
C GLY A 52 -16.69 25.43 7.54
N VAL A 53 -15.75 24.86 8.30
CA VAL A 53 -14.52 25.55 8.70
C VAL A 53 -13.50 25.51 7.56
N THR A 54 -13.03 26.69 7.12
CA THR A 54 -11.95 26.83 6.13
C THR A 54 -11.00 27.93 6.58
N GLY A 55 -9.69 27.74 6.38
CA GLY A 55 -8.65 28.75 6.68
C GLY A 55 -8.44 29.09 8.16
N VAL A 56 -9.14 28.42 9.08
CA VAL A 56 -8.97 28.63 10.53
C VAL A 56 -7.89 27.70 11.05
N THR A 57 -6.80 28.26 11.55
CA THR A 57 -5.67 27.52 12.12
C THR A 57 -6.10 26.67 13.32
N PRO A 58 -5.77 25.37 13.36
CA PRO A 58 -6.06 24.52 14.52
C PRO A 58 -5.43 25.06 15.81
N GLY A 59 -6.20 25.03 16.90
CA GLY A 59 -5.78 25.55 18.20
C GLY A 59 -5.86 27.08 18.37
N SER A 60 -6.20 27.84 17.33
CA SER A 60 -6.42 29.29 17.44
C SER A 60 -7.80 29.66 18.00
N ASP A 61 -8.80 28.79 17.81
CA ASP A 61 -10.19 29.01 18.21
C ASP A 61 -10.76 27.72 18.79
N ALA A 62 -10.97 27.70 20.10
CA ALA A 62 -11.48 26.54 20.83
C ALA A 62 -12.95 26.20 20.51
N THR A 63 -13.69 27.13 19.88
CA THR A 63 -15.06 26.86 19.43
C THR A 63 -15.10 26.05 18.13
N LYS A 64 -13.99 26.05 17.38
CA LYS A 64 -13.87 25.35 16.09
C LYS A 64 -12.97 24.13 16.20
N TRP A 65 -11.92 24.20 17.00
CA TRP A 65 -10.90 23.16 17.11
C TRP A 65 -10.67 22.78 18.56
N ILE A 66 -10.87 21.51 18.89
CA ILE A 66 -10.48 20.93 20.19
C ILE A 66 -9.31 19.98 19.99
N LYS A 67 -8.44 19.85 21.00
CA LYS A 67 -7.36 18.88 20.96
C LYS A 67 -7.94 17.47 20.97
N TYR A 68 -7.45 16.62 20.08
CA TYR A 68 -7.84 15.22 19.98
C TYR A 68 -6.66 14.34 20.38
N LEU A 69 -6.88 13.38 21.27
CA LEU A 69 -5.82 12.50 21.76
C LEU A 69 -5.65 11.30 20.83
N THR A 70 -4.63 11.33 19.98
CA THR A 70 -4.18 10.21 19.14
C THR A 70 -2.67 10.32 18.90
N THR A 71 -2.09 9.29 18.29
CA THR A 71 -0.65 9.19 18.00
C THR A 71 -0.40 9.16 16.50
N LEU A 72 0.79 9.59 16.09
CA LEU A 72 1.25 9.51 14.69
C LEU A 72 1.35 8.07 14.20
N ASP A 73 1.70 7.14 15.10
CA ASP A 73 1.90 5.71 14.79
C ASP A 73 0.64 4.99 14.28
N ASN A 74 -0.54 5.59 14.46
CA ASN A 74 -1.80 5.06 13.92
C ASN A 74 -1.98 5.34 12.42
N TYR A 75 -1.11 6.14 11.81
CA TYR A 75 -1.24 6.61 10.44
C TYR A 75 -0.02 6.24 9.59
N VAL A 76 -0.25 6.05 8.29
CA VAL A 76 0.80 5.90 7.30
C VAL A 76 1.39 7.27 6.97
N GLN A 77 2.71 7.39 7.10
CA GLN A 77 3.45 8.61 6.80
C GLN A 77 4.11 8.52 5.43
N ASP A 78 4.46 9.68 4.86
CA ASP A 78 5.09 9.79 3.56
C ASP A 78 6.45 9.07 3.54
N GLN A 79 7.17 9.09 4.66
CA GLN A 79 8.43 8.38 4.81
C GLN A 79 8.26 6.86 4.70
N ASP A 80 7.18 6.30 5.24
CA ASP A 80 6.90 4.85 5.14
C ASP A 80 6.70 4.46 3.67
N ILE A 81 6.00 5.30 2.90
CA ILE A 81 5.78 5.10 1.47
C ILE A 81 7.10 5.23 0.69
N THR A 82 7.95 6.21 1.03
CA THR A 82 9.29 6.37 0.41
C THR A 82 10.20 5.16 0.67
N ASN A 83 10.16 4.61 1.88
CA ASN A 83 10.92 3.40 2.21
C ASN A 83 10.41 2.20 1.38
N ALA A 84 9.09 2.01 1.34
CA ALA A 84 8.46 0.95 0.56
C ALA A 84 8.75 1.07 -0.95
N PHE A 85 8.86 2.29 -1.49
CA PHE A 85 9.29 2.50 -2.88
C PHE A 85 10.72 1.98 -3.11
N THR A 86 11.63 2.28 -2.19
CA THR A 86 13.03 1.84 -2.28
C THR A 86 13.11 0.31 -2.30
N GLU A 87 12.34 -0.38 -1.46
CA GLU A 87 12.28 -1.84 -1.42
C GLU A 87 11.67 -2.44 -2.69
N ALA A 88 10.54 -1.88 -3.14
CA ALA A 88 9.88 -2.31 -4.36
C ALA A 88 10.79 -2.16 -5.58
N GLN A 89 11.54 -1.05 -5.67
CA GLN A 89 12.41 -0.76 -6.81
C GLN A 89 13.54 -1.77 -6.99
N VAL A 90 14.05 -2.35 -5.89
CA VAL A 90 15.12 -3.37 -5.94
C VAL A 90 14.64 -4.66 -6.63
N LEU A 91 13.37 -5.01 -6.45
CA LEU A 91 12.81 -6.29 -6.93
C LEU A 91 11.98 -6.16 -8.20
N PHE A 92 11.60 -4.94 -8.58
CA PHE A 92 10.71 -4.71 -9.71
C PHE A 92 11.43 -4.84 -11.05
N ASN A 93 11.00 -5.80 -11.87
CA ASN A 93 11.46 -5.93 -13.25
C ASN A 93 10.50 -5.25 -14.24
N GLN A 94 10.87 -4.05 -14.69
CA GLN A 94 10.08 -3.27 -15.64
C GLN A 94 9.93 -3.96 -17.01
N ALA A 95 10.90 -4.78 -17.43
CA ALA A 95 10.92 -5.40 -18.75
C ALA A 95 9.82 -6.46 -18.93
N LEU A 96 9.22 -6.94 -17.84
CA LEU A 96 8.11 -7.88 -17.87
C LEU A 96 6.77 -7.22 -18.25
N LEU A 97 6.72 -5.90 -18.39
CA LEU A 97 5.48 -5.14 -18.57
C LEU A 97 5.57 -4.30 -19.85
N GLY A 98 4.46 -4.27 -20.61
CA GLY A 98 4.48 -3.73 -21.98
C GLY A 98 4.29 -2.22 -22.09
N THR A 99 3.56 -1.59 -21.14
CA THR A 99 3.21 -0.16 -21.24
C THR A 99 3.57 0.59 -19.97
N ASP A 100 3.91 1.88 -20.10
CA ASP A 100 4.20 2.75 -18.96
C ASP A 100 3.04 2.80 -17.93
N ALA A 101 1.78 2.72 -18.38
CA ALA A 101 0.63 2.66 -17.50
C ALA A 101 0.58 1.36 -16.67
N THR A 102 0.88 0.21 -17.29
CA THR A 102 0.93 -1.09 -16.59
C THR A 102 2.14 -1.18 -15.66
N ILE A 103 3.28 -0.63 -16.08
CA ILE A 103 4.48 -0.47 -15.25
C ILE A 103 4.14 0.32 -13.98
N ARG A 104 3.54 1.51 -14.13
CA ARG A 104 3.13 2.34 -12.99
C ARG A 104 2.19 1.58 -12.05
N LEU A 105 1.15 0.97 -12.58
CA LEU A 105 0.15 0.29 -11.76
C LEU A 105 0.76 -0.89 -10.99
N ALA A 106 1.55 -1.73 -11.67
CA ALA A 106 2.20 -2.88 -11.05
C ALA A 106 3.22 -2.45 -9.97
N TYR A 107 3.97 -1.38 -10.23
CA TYR A 107 4.93 -0.83 -9.27
C TYR A 107 4.22 -0.29 -8.02
N LEU A 108 3.09 0.41 -8.19
CA LEU A 108 2.27 0.89 -7.06
C LEU A 108 1.71 -0.27 -6.23
N TYR A 109 1.22 -1.34 -6.85
CA TYR A 109 0.77 -2.53 -6.13
C TYR A 109 1.88 -3.26 -5.39
N LEU A 110 3.07 -3.34 -5.99
CA LEU A 110 4.25 -3.90 -5.33
C LEU A 110 4.67 -3.04 -4.12
N THR A 111 4.68 -1.72 -4.28
CA THR A 111 4.97 -0.78 -3.18
C THR A 111 3.97 -0.94 -2.03
N ALA A 112 2.68 -1.05 -2.34
CA ALA A 112 1.63 -1.28 -1.33
C ALA A 112 1.82 -2.62 -0.61
N HIS A 113 2.34 -3.63 -1.29
CA HIS A 113 2.68 -4.91 -0.67
C HIS A 113 3.79 -4.79 0.37
N PHE A 114 4.91 -4.12 0.03
CA PHE A 114 5.99 -3.85 0.97
C PHE A 114 5.51 -3.02 2.16
N LEU A 115 4.81 -1.91 1.88
CA LEU A 115 4.24 -1.06 2.94
C LEU A 115 3.39 -1.85 3.94
N CYS A 116 2.52 -2.75 3.49
CA CYS A 116 1.73 -3.58 4.40
C CYS A 116 2.59 -4.52 5.26
N ASN A 117 3.66 -5.07 4.71
CA ASN A 117 4.54 -5.97 5.44
C ASN A 117 5.41 -5.20 6.44
N ASP A 118 5.89 -4.02 6.06
CA ASP A 118 6.68 -3.15 6.94
C ASP A 118 5.85 -2.66 8.11
N MET A 119 4.62 -2.22 7.87
CA MET A 119 3.68 -1.82 8.94
C MET A 119 3.35 -2.99 9.88
N ARG A 120 3.22 -4.21 9.34
CA ARG A 120 3.00 -5.41 10.17
C ARG A 120 4.24 -5.76 10.99
N ALA A 121 5.42 -5.67 10.41
CA ALA A 121 6.68 -5.90 11.10
C ALA A 121 6.93 -4.85 12.19
N ALA A 122 6.65 -3.56 11.89
CA ALA A 122 6.73 -2.47 12.85
C ALA A 122 5.76 -2.67 14.02
N ALA A 123 4.51 -3.07 13.75
CA ALA A 123 3.54 -3.38 14.80
C ALA A 123 3.94 -4.57 15.69
N ALA A 124 4.65 -5.55 15.15
CA ALA A 124 5.18 -6.69 15.91
C ALA A 124 6.51 -6.36 16.64
N GLY A 125 7.19 -5.28 16.26
CA GLY A 125 8.43 -4.80 16.87
C GLY A 125 9.54 -5.85 16.87
N ILE A 126 10.31 -5.91 17.97
CA ILE A 126 11.41 -6.88 18.15
C ILE A 126 10.95 -8.34 18.13
N SER A 127 9.67 -8.59 18.40
CA SER A 127 9.06 -9.91 18.34
C SER A 127 8.55 -10.29 16.94
N SER A 128 8.82 -9.48 15.92
CA SER A 128 8.44 -9.79 14.54
C SER A 128 9.04 -11.13 14.09
N SER A 129 8.18 -12.02 13.60
CA SER A 129 8.54 -13.31 13.04
C SER A 129 8.06 -13.40 11.59
N GLY A 130 8.83 -14.05 10.72
CA GLY A 130 8.43 -14.29 9.33
C GLY A 130 7.09 -15.03 9.26
N SER A 131 6.07 -14.37 8.69
CA SER A 131 4.75 -14.96 8.51
C SER A 131 4.71 -15.72 7.18
N PHE A 132 4.65 -17.05 7.24
CA PHE A 132 4.30 -17.84 6.08
C PHE A 132 2.80 -17.71 5.75
N PRO A 133 2.38 -17.97 4.50
CA PRO A 133 0.98 -17.93 4.10
C PRO A 133 0.15 -18.88 4.98
N VAL A 134 -0.79 -18.32 5.72
CA VAL A 134 -1.62 -19.07 6.66
C VAL A 134 -2.68 -19.84 5.85
N GLN A 135 -2.55 -21.17 5.75
CA GLN A 135 -3.49 -22.00 4.98
C GLN A 135 -4.89 -22.11 5.61
N SER A 136 -4.99 -21.91 6.92
CA SER A 136 -6.24 -21.95 7.65
C SER A 136 -6.26 -20.91 8.76
N ARG A 137 -7.29 -20.06 8.80
CA ARG A 137 -7.59 -19.22 9.95
C ARG A 137 -8.82 -19.77 10.64
N THR A 138 -8.70 -20.07 11.93
CA THR A 138 -9.82 -20.44 12.78
C THR A 138 -10.06 -19.31 13.76
N VAL A 139 -11.27 -18.75 13.76
CA VAL A 139 -11.71 -17.78 14.76
C VAL A 139 -12.97 -18.35 15.40
N GLY A 140 -12.85 -18.83 16.64
CA GLY A 140 -13.94 -19.51 17.33
C GLY A 140 -14.41 -20.78 16.61
N SER A 141 -15.70 -20.85 16.26
CA SER A 141 -16.32 -21.99 15.58
C SER A 141 -16.26 -21.93 14.05
N VAL A 142 -15.63 -20.90 13.47
CA VAL A 142 -15.53 -20.71 12.03
C VAL A 142 -14.09 -20.94 11.59
N SER A 143 -13.91 -21.96 10.75
CA SER A 143 -12.65 -22.26 10.08
C SER A 143 -12.75 -21.90 8.62
N GLU A 144 -11.89 -21.00 8.17
CA GLU A 144 -11.73 -20.68 6.76
C GLU A 144 -10.42 -21.28 6.27
N ALA A 145 -10.52 -22.22 5.32
CA ALA A 145 -9.39 -22.86 4.68
C ALA A 145 -9.25 -22.31 3.26
N TYR A 146 -8.11 -21.69 2.97
CA TYR A 146 -7.80 -21.20 1.62
C TYR A 146 -6.96 -22.24 0.90
N GLN A 147 -7.46 -22.76 -0.23
CA GLN A 147 -6.61 -23.54 -1.12
C GLN A 147 -5.68 -22.59 -1.87
N ILE A 148 -4.44 -22.51 -1.39
CA ILE A 148 -3.35 -21.83 -2.09
C ILE A 148 -2.83 -22.80 -3.16
N PRO A 149 -2.85 -22.46 -4.46
CA PRO A 149 -2.28 -23.30 -5.50
C PRO A 149 -0.83 -23.70 -5.23
N ASP A 150 -0.50 -24.99 -5.40
CA ASP A 150 0.82 -25.55 -5.07
C ASP A 150 1.96 -24.84 -5.82
N ALA A 151 1.68 -24.29 -7.00
CA ALA A 151 2.63 -23.50 -7.79
C ALA A 151 3.18 -22.27 -7.04
N TYR A 152 2.39 -21.68 -6.12
CA TYR A 152 2.82 -20.55 -5.29
C TYR A 152 3.42 -21.01 -3.96
N LYS A 153 2.94 -22.14 -3.42
CA LYS A 153 3.41 -22.70 -2.15
C LYS A 153 4.83 -23.25 -2.24
N ASN A 154 5.18 -23.87 -3.37
CA ASN A 154 6.46 -24.54 -3.55
C ASN A 154 7.60 -23.59 -3.98
N ASN A 155 7.30 -22.33 -4.30
CA ASN A 155 8.31 -21.33 -4.64
C ASN A 155 8.37 -20.25 -3.54
N PRO A 156 9.43 -20.20 -2.72
CA PRO A 156 9.53 -19.23 -1.62
C PRO A 156 9.48 -17.77 -2.11
N ASN A 157 9.89 -17.49 -3.35
CA ASN A 157 9.81 -16.14 -3.92
C ASN A 157 8.36 -15.71 -4.20
N TYR A 158 7.47 -16.65 -4.55
CA TYR A 158 6.05 -16.34 -4.77
C TYR A 158 5.24 -16.38 -3.48
N ALA A 159 5.68 -17.18 -2.50
CA ALA A 159 5.05 -17.26 -1.20
C ALA A 159 5.00 -15.90 -0.47
N PHE A 160 5.99 -15.03 -0.69
CA PHE A 160 6.00 -13.67 -0.14
C PHE A 160 4.84 -12.82 -0.67
N TYR A 161 4.65 -12.78 -2.00
CA TYR A 161 3.65 -11.95 -2.65
C TYR A 161 2.20 -12.33 -2.32
N ILE A 162 1.95 -13.57 -1.90
CA ILE A 162 0.59 -14.01 -1.52
C ILE A 162 0.21 -13.64 -0.08
N THR A 163 1.10 -13.00 0.70
CA THR A 163 0.83 -12.60 2.10
C THR A 163 -0.05 -11.35 2.23
N SER A 164 -0.32 -10.64 1.12
CA SER A 164 -1.27 -9.52 1.09
C SER A 164 -2.06 -9.49 -0.22
N ALA A 165 -3.25 -8.86 -0.20
CA ALA A 165 -4.08 -8.71 -1.39
C ALA A 165 -3.39 -7.89 -2.50
N TYR A 166 -2.57 -6.90 -2.12
CA TYR A 166 -1.79 -6.10 -3.05
C TYR A 166 -0.73 -6.91 -3.78
N GLY A 167 -0.01 -7.78 -3.04
CA GLY A 167 0.97 -8.67 -3.64
C GLY A 167 0.33 -9.71 -4.56
N MET A 168 -0.86 -10.23 -4.23
CA MET A 168 -1.61 -11.10 -5.14
C MET A 168 -2.05 -10.38 -6.42
N LYS A 169 -2.51 -9.12 -6.33
CA LYS A 169 -2.83 -8.31 -7.52
C LYS A 169 -1.60 -8.07 -8.39
N TYR A 170 -0.46 -7.75 -7.78
CA TYR A 170 0.81 -7.64 -8.50
C TYR A 170 1.18 -8.96 -9.19
N LEU A 171 1.10 -10.08 -8.47
CA LEU A 171 1.37 -11.42 -8.98
C LEU A 171 0.48 -11.77 -10.18
N GLN A 172 -0.81 -11.45 -10.12
CA GLN A 172 -1.75 -11.62 -11.23
C GLN A 172 -1.36 -10.82 -12.49
N MET A 173 -0.72 -9.67 -12.33
CA MET A 173 -0.25 -8.86 -13.47
C MET A 173 1.03 -9.43 -14.11
N ILE A 174 1.93 -9.99 -13.31
CA ILE A 174 3.22 -10.50 -13.82
C ILE A 174 3.16 -11.94 -14.31
N LEU A 175 2.30 -12.79 -13.74
CA LEU A 175 2.27 -14.23 -14.02
C LEU A 175 2.10 -14.57 -15.51
N PRO A 176 1.18 -13.94 -16.27
CA PRO A 176 1.05 -14.21 -17.70
C PRO A 176 2.33 -13.93 -18.49
N ASN A 177 3.16 -12.98 -18.02
CA ASN A 177 4.39 -12.57 -18.69
C ASN A 177 5.61 -13.38 -18.24
N LEU A 178 5.48 -14.19 -17.17
CA LEU A 178 6.52 -15.11 -16.71
C LEU A 178 6.49 -16.45 -17.44
N ILE A 179 5.34 -16.83 -18.02
CA ILE A 179 5.22 -18.03 -18.86
C ILE A 179 5.59 -17.61 -20.28
N GLY A 180 6.78 -18.00 -20.74
CA GLY A 180 7.30 -17.59 -22.05
C GLY A 180 6.34 -17.93 -23.19
N ASN A 181 6.20 -17.02 -24.15
CA ASN A 181 5.48 -17.28 -25.40
C ASN A 181 6.15 -18.45 -26.13
N MET A 182 5.56 -19.64 -26.11
CA MET A 182 5.99 -20.74 -26.98
C MET A 182 5.58 -20.43 -28.41
N GLN A 183 6.50 -19.90 -29.21
CA GLN A 183 6.35 -19.85 -30.65
C GLN A 183 6.92 -21.15 -31.25
N ALA A 184 6.05 -22.07 -31.64
CA ALA A 184 6.44 -23.20 -32.46
C ALA A 184 6.63 -22.70 -33.90
N VAL A 185 7.87 -22.63 -34.36
CA VAL A 185 8.19 -22.39 -35.78
C VAL A 185 8.16 -23.74 -36.48
N PHE A 186 7.12 -23.99 -37.28
CA PHE A 186 7.14 -25.09 -38.23
C PHE A 186 7.91 -24.62 -39.47
N ALA A 187 9.15 -25.11 -39.62
CA ALA A 187 9.86 -24.98 -40.88
C ALA A 187 9.23 -25.96 -41.87
N ASP A 188 8.41 -25.46 -42.79
CA ASP A 188 8.01 -26.23 -43.95
C ASP A 188 9.21 -26.28 -44.91
N ALA A 189 9.90 -27.42 -44.93
CA ALA A 189 10.89 -27.71 -45.95
C ALA A 189 10.14 -28.07 -47.23
N ASN A 190 9.85 -27.07 -48.05
CA ASN A 190 9.26 -27.25 -49.37
C ASN A 190 10.22 -28.12 -50.23
N PRO A 191 9.77 -29.26 -50.79
CA PRO A 191 10.59 -30.28 -51.47
C PRO A 191 11.25 -29.84 -52.78
#